data_AF-A0A1R3TXD4-F1
#
_entry.id   AF-A0A1R3TXD4-F1
#
_cell.length_a   1.000
_cell.length_b   1.000
_cell.length_c   1.000
_cell.angle_alpha   90.00
_cell.angle_beta   90.00
_cell.angle_gamma   90.00
#
_symmetry.space_group_name_H-M   'P 1'
#
loop_
_entity.id
_entity.type
_entity.pdbx_description
1 polymer ?
#
loop_
_entity_poly.entity_id
_entity_poly.type
_entity_poly.pdbx_seq_one_letter_code
_entity_poly.pdbx_strand_id
1 'polypeptide(L)' 'MSYDYVRNRYGVEVTVNQLVQHTVTGRIGTIMPEHASAGHYVQVLFQGDKHMLPCHPQELETVNDL' A
#
# COMPACT_ATOMS: atom_id res chain seq x y z
N MET A 1 -12.67 -1.99 -8.34
CA MET A 1 -11.21 -1.96 -8.56
C MET A 1 -10.54 -2.20 -7.22
N SER A 2 -9.30 -2.73 -7.22
CA SER A 2 -8.54 -2.94 -5.98
C SER A 2 -8.49 -1.61 -5.21
N TYR A 3 -8.85 -1.61 -3.93
CA TYR A 3 -8.77 -0.44 -3.03
C TYR A 3 -9.76 0.71 -3.28
N ASP A 4 -10.90 0.49 -3.94
CA ASP A 4 -11.93 1.55 -4.12
C ASP A 4 -12.41 2.14 -2.78
N TYR A 5 -12.52 1.31 -1.74
CA TYR A 5 -12.84 1.79 -0.39
C TYR A 5 -11.78 2.77 0.12
N VAL A 6 -10.50 2.47 -0.08
CA VAL A 6 -9.40 3.30 0.40
C VAL A 6 -9.39 4.65 -0.30
N ARG A 7 -9.58 4.67 -1.62
CA ARG A 7 -9.71 5.91 -2.39
C ARG A 7 -10.88 6.76 -1.90
N ASN A 8 -12.06 6.16 -1.73
CA ASN A 8 -13.26 6.87 -1.29
C ASN A 8 -13.19 7.33 0.17
N ARG A 9 -12.53 6.57 1.05
CA ARG A 9 -12.48 6.84 2.49
C ARG A 9 -11.34 7.77 2.90
N TYR A 10 -10.16 7.59 2.30
CA TYR A 10 -8.94 8.29 2.68
C TYR A 10 -8.47 9.30 1.61
N GLY A 11 -9.05 9.29 0.42
CA GLY A 11 -8.61 10.15 -0.69
C GLY A 11 -7.26 9.75 -1.27
N VAL A 12 -6.74 8.56 -0.94
CA VAL A 12 -5.45 8.07 -1.40
C VAL A 12 -5.64 7.23 -2.67
N GLU A 13 -4.93 7.60 -3.74
CA GLU A 13 -4.89 6.77 -4.94
C GLU A 13 -3.88 5.63 -4.75
N VAL A 14 -4.37 4.40 -4.77
CA VAL A 14 -3.56 3.19 -4.56
C VAL A 14 -3.49 2.44 -5.89
N THR A 15 -2.29 2.32 -6.45
CA THR A 15 -2.06 1.57 -7.69
C THR A 15 -1.37 0.25 -7.38
N VAL A 16 -1.95 -0.86 -7.83
CA VAL A 16 -1.32 -2.19 -7.67
C VAL A 16 -0.01 -2.24 -8.46
N ASN A 17 0.99 -2.92 -7.92
CA ASN A 17 2.39 -3.00 -8.39
C ASN A 17 3.18 -1.69 -8.34
N GLN A 18 2.63 -0.64 -7.71
CA GLN A 18 3.35 0.60 -7.50
C GLN A 18 4.33 0.49 -6.32
N LEU A 19 5.50 1.11 -6.46
CA LEU A 19 6.50 1.22 -5.41
C LEU A 19 6.11 2.32 -4.42
N VAL A 20 6.12 1.99 -3.13
CA VAL A 20 5.76 2.89 -2.04
C VAL A 20 6.77 2.79 -0.91
N GLN A 21 6.92 3.88 -0.17
CA GLN A 21 7.66 3.94 1.07
C GLN A 21 6.68 4.06 2.23
N HIS A 22 6.90 3.25 3.26
CA HIS A 22 6.16 3.35 4.50
C HIS A 22 6.79 4.43 5.37
N THR A 23 6.04 5.50 5.65
CA THR A 23 6.55 6.70 6.32
C THR A 23 6.91 6.45 7.79
N VAL A 24 6.23 5.51 8.45
CA VAL A 24 6.46 5.18 9.87
C VAL A 24 7.72 4.32 10.07
N THR A 25 7.98 3.37 9.17
CA THR A 25 9.12 2.43 9.31
C THR A 25 10.28 2.73 8.36
N GLY A 26 10.09 3.64 7.42
CA GLY A 26 11.05 3.96 6.36
C GLY A 26 11.25 2.84 5.32
N ARG A 27 10.49 1.75 5.40
CA ARG A 27 10.66 0.57 4.53
C ARG A 27 10.07 0.82 3.15
N ILE A 28 10.73 0.31 2.12
CA ILE A 28 10.24 0.35 0.73
C ILE A 28 9.56 -0.97 0.40
N GLY A 29 8.41 -0.90 -0.25
CA GLY A 29 7.66 -2.07 -0.68
C GLY A 29 6.80 -1.82 -1.90
N THR A 30 6.18 -2.89 -2.39
CA THR A 30 5.32 -2.84 -3.57
C THR A 30 3.87 -3.11 -3.17
N ILE A 31 2.94 -2.30 -3.66
CA ILE A 31 1.50 -2.52 -3.44
C ILE A 31 1.08 -3.80 -4.16
N MET A 32 0.46 -4.71 -3.40
CA MET A 32 -0.10 -5.96 -3.90
C MET A 32 -1.62 -5.84 -4.05
N PRO A 33 -2.26 -6.71 -4.86
CA PRO A 33 -3.71 -6.77 -4.97
C PRO A 33 -4.37 -6.91 -3.60
N GLU A 34 -5.54 -6.29 -3.43
CA GLU A 34 -6.30 -6.42 -2.19
C GLU A 34 -6.63 -7.90 -1.89
N HIS A 35 -6.50 -8.29 -0.63
CA HIS A 35 -7.08 -9.54 -0.18
C HIS A 35 -8.55 -9.29 0.17
N ALA A 36 -9.46 -10.14 -0.29
CA ALA A 36 -10.92 -9.96 -0.17
C ALA A 36 -11.43 -9.73 1.27
N SER A 37 -10.61 -10.02 2.29
CA SER A 37 -10.93 -9.87 3.71
C SER A 37 -10.36 -8.61 4.37
N ALA A 38 -9.59 -7.77 3.66
CA ALA A 38 -8.82 -6.67 4.25
C ALA A 38 -9.03 -5.31 3.54
N GLY A 39 -10.27 -4.97 3.19
CA GLY A 39 -10.60 -3.76 2.40
C GLY A 39 -10.28 -2.40 3.05
N HIS A 40 -9.79 -2.38 4.31
CA HIS A 40 -9.39 -1.15 5.01
C HIS A 40 -7.87 -0.89 4.98
N TYR A 41 -7.08 -1.88 4.57
CA TYR A 41 -5.61 -1.80 4.58
C TYR A 41 -5.07 -2.07 3.19
N VAL A 42 -3.95 -1.41 2.85
CA VAL A 42 -3.21 -1.68 1.62
C VAL A 42 -2.23 -2.81 1.88
N GLN A 43 -2.29 -3.87 1.09
CA GLN A 43 -1.32 -4.96 1.14
C GLN A 43 -0.04 -4.50 0.47
N VAL A 44 1.08 -4.52 1.21
CA VAL A 44 2.39 -4.13 0.71
C VAL A 44 3.37 -5.26 0.95
N LEU A 45 4.10 -5.66 -0.09
CA LEU A 45 5.24 -6.56 0.03
C LEU A 45 6.51 -5.73 0.19
N PHE A 46 7.04 -5.65 1.41
CA PHE A 46 8.28 -4.94 1.69
C PHE A 46 9.50 -5.69 1.16
N GLN A 47 10.52 -4.94 0.77
CA GLN A 47 11.80 -5.52 0.37
C GLN A 47 12.41 -6.31 1.55
N GLY A 48 12.75 -7.57 1.28
CA GLY A 48 13.30 -8.50 2.28
C GLY A 48 12.24 -9.34 3.02
N ASP A 49 10.96 -9.03 2.88
CA ASP A 49 9.89 -9.83 3.49
C ASP A 49 9.43 -10.96 2.56
N LYS A 50 9.01 -12.08 3.16
CA LYS A 50 8.42 -13.22 2.44
C LYS A 50 6.90 -13.10 2.28
N HIS A 51 6.27 -12.23 3.06
CA HIS A 51 4.83 -12.08 3.14
C HIS A 51 4.44 -10.62 2.97
N MET A 52 3.29 -10.39 2.35
CA MET A 52 2.67 -9.07 2.31
C MET A 52 2.17 -8.70 3.70
N LEU A 53 2.29 -7.42 4.04
CA LEU A 53 1.81 -6.85 5.29
C LEU A 53 0.69 -5.84 5.00
N PRO A 54 -0.37 -5.83 5.83
CA PRO A 54 -1.38 -4.77 5.77
C PRO A 54 -0.79 -3.47 6.33
N CYS A 55 -0.81 -2.41 5.52
CA CYS A 55 -0.37 -1.07 5.89
C CYS A 55 -1.55 -0.11 5.85
N HIS A 56 -1.53 0.90 6.72
CA HIS A 56 -2.54 1.94 6.68
C HIS A 56 -2.31 2.83 5.44
N PRO A 57 -3.36 3.21 4.69
CA PRO A 57 -3.20 3.97 3.44
C PRO A 57 -2.45 5.30 3.60
N GLN A 58 -2.62 5.97 4.73
CA GLN A 58 -1.98 7.26 5.03
C GLN A 58 -0.51 7.13 5.47
N GLU A 59 -0.05 5.91 5.73
CA GLU A 59 1.34 5.63 6.10
C GLU A 59 2.19 5.26 4.87
N LEU A 60 1.60 5.33 3.67
CA LEU A 60 2.26 4.99 2.41
C LEU A 60 2.39 6.24 1.54
N GLU A 61 3.62 6.53 1.15
CA GLU A 61 3.93 7.55 0.17
C GLU A 61 4.46 6.91 -1.11
N THR A 62 4.05 7.43 -2.25
CA THR A 62 4.56 6.97 -3.55
C THR A 62 5.99 7.44 -3.71
N VAL A 63 6.88 6.50 -4.01
CA VAL A 63 8.25 6.82 -4.38
C VAL A 63 8.24 7.22 -5.85
N ASN A 64 7.74 8.42 -6.14
CA ASN A 64 7.96 9.04 -7.42
C ASN A 64 9.32 9.72 -7.33
N ASP A 65 10.32 9.11 -7.96
CA ASP A 65 11.53 9.85 -8.35
C ASP A 65 11.11 11.09 -9.14
N LEU A 66 11.72 12.22 -8.78
CA LEU A 66 11.57 13.56 -9.35
C LEU A 66 11.66 13.59 -10.89
#